data_AF-A0A1F3TA65-F1
#
_entry.id   AF-A0A1F3TA65-F1
#
_cell.length_a   1.000
_cell.length_b   1.000
_cell.length_c   1.000
_cell.angle_alpha   90.00
_cell.angle_beta   90.00
_cell.angle_gamma   90.00
#
_symmetry.space_group_name_H-M   'P 1'
#
loop_
_entity.id
_entity.type
_entity.pdbx_description
1 polymer ?
#
loop_
_entity_poly.entity_id
_entity_poly.type
_entity_poly.pdbx_seq_one_letter_code
_entity_poly.pdbx_strand_id
1 'polypeptide(L)'
;MFEAKILEIDIIHDLALLKIDKIFENSLKIRMQNIKIGERIFSMGIPKDLGLSITEGIYNGIKKNGLYENIHMSNPLNAGMSGGPVIDSKGELVGVNVSILLKSQNISFAVTSKSVKRILDKYNSRGKDVVQYSNKNDKAVDSEIEKQLLNAQESLTTDFMNTAKKSKKEGLWSYTKPSKELTCWQVDNSDKDKNLYHEKKEICYVPSSSHVKHDLYGGTYELKYSIMSTDKLSLVKFYNYVNSVYNGEQMIESLYINFFANDNYTKYECDKDIVFNTKDIPFKINYCVKAYVNYKGIYDVDFKAVTLLKDKNALFLRLTLRGFTSNNINQFIQTLLNDIRFSNNVDYKNI
;
A
#
# COMPACT_ATOMS: atom_id res chain seq x y z
N MET A 1 -16.32 -30.14 -10.77
CA MET A 1 -15.55 -29.25 -9.87
C MET A 1 -14.64 -30.15 -9.04
N PHE A 2 -13.34 -29.84 -8.93
CA PHE A 2 -12.40 -30.65 -8.13
C PHE A 2 -12.20 -29.98 -6.78
N GLU A 3 -12.12 -30.78 -5.71
CA GLU A 3 -11.67 -30.27 -4.42
C GLU A 3 -10.16 -30.01 -4.47
N ALA A 4 -9.73 -28.88 -3.90
CA ALA A 4 -8.35 -28.46 -3.87
C ALA A 4 -7.88 -28.29 -2.42
N LYS A 5 -6.70 -28.81 -2.11
CA LYS A 5 -6.00 -28.64 -0.83
C LYS A 5 -4.94 -27.56 -0.97
N ILE A 6 -4.77 -26.76 0.07
CA ILE A 6 -3.73 -25.73 0.09
C ILE A 6 -2.41 -26.41 0.49
N LEU A 7 -1.38 -26.23 -0.33
CA LEU A 7 -0.03 -26.72 -0.04
C LEU A 7 0.87 -25.62 0.53
N GLU A 8 0.73 -24.40 0.03
CA GLU A 8 1.54 -23.26 0.45
C GLU A 8 0.81 -21.95 0.13
N ILE A 9 1.07 -20.92 0.92
CA ILE A 9 0.53 -19.58 0.69
C ILE A 9 1.66 -18.57 0.75
N ASP A 10 1.65 -17.63 -0.19
CA ASP A 10 2.49 -16.45 -0.18
C ASP A 10 1.64 -15.20 -0.35
N ILE A 11 1.28 -14.61 0.79
CA ILE A 11 0.43 -13.44 0.84
C ILE A 11 1.15 -12.16 0.46
N ILE A 12 2.49 -12.19 0.37
CA ILE A 12 3.29 -11.03 -0.05
C ILE A 12 3.29 -10.93 -1.57
N HIS A 13 3.30 -12.07 -2.27
CA HIS A 13 3.35 -12.11 -3.73
C HIS A 13 2.03 -12.48 -4.38
N ASP A 14 0.94 -12.54 -3.60
CA ASP A 14 -0.41 -12.89 -4.06
C ASP A 14 -0.45 -14.26 -4.77
N LEU A 15 0.13 -15.27 -4.13
CA LEU A 15 0.17 -16.65 -4.65
C LEU A 15 -0.33 -17.65 -3.63
N ALA A 16 -1.02 -18.68 -4.12
CA ALA A 16 -1.29 -19.90 -3.39
C ALA A 16 -0.92 -21.11 -4.25
N LEU A 17 -0.30 -22.11 -3.63
CA LEU A 17 -0.03 -23.39 -4.25
C LEU A 17 -1.13 -24.36 -3.81
N LEU A 18 -1.83 -24.93 -4.79
CA LEU A 18 -2.95 -25.83 -4.56
C LEU A 18 -2.65 -27.22 -5.12
N LYS A 19 -3.14 -28.25 -4.44
CA LYS A 19 -3.16 -29.63 -4.92
C LYS A 19 -4.60 -30.03 -5.21
N ILE A 20 -4.82 -30.59 -6.38
CA ILE A 20 -6.05 -31.32 -6.68
C ILE A 20 -5.73 -32.79 -6.90
N ASP A 21 -6.66 -33.67 -6.55
CA ASP A 21 -6.51 -35.12 -6.76
C ASP A 21 -6.88 -35.49 -8.21
N LYS A 22 -6.12 -34.91 -9.15
CA LYS A 22 -6.20 -35.17 -10.60
C LYS A 22 -4.81 -35.06 -11.22
N ILE A 23 -4.50 -36.00 -12.11
CA ILE A 23 -3.27 -35.95 -12.92
C ILE A 23 -3.59 -35.18 -14.21
N PHE A 24 -2.74 -34.21 -14.53
CA PHE A 24 -2.76 -33.51 -15.81
C PHE A 24 -1.67 -34.07 -16.71
N GLU A 25 -2.00 -34.28 -17.98
CA GLU A 25 -1.03 -34.77 -18.98
C GLU A 25 0.03 -33.72 -19.33
N ASN A 26 -0.34 -32.44 -19.23
CA ASN A 26 0.50 -31.31 -19.61
C ASN A 26 0.69 -30.36 -18.42
N SER A 27 1.89 -29.78 -18.32
CA SER A 27 2.20 -28.69 -17.40
C SER A 27 2.90 -27.55 -18.15
N LEU A 28 2.72 -26.33 -17.67
CA LEU A 28 3.42 -25.18 -18.23
C LEU A 28 4.88 -25.19 -17.74
N LYS A 29 5.82 -25.07 -18.66
CA LYS A 29 7.23 -24.87 -18.33
C LYS A 29 7.42 -23.45 -17.81
N ILE A 30 8.06 -23.31 -16.65
CA ILE A 30 8.38 -21.99 -16.07
C ILE A 30 9.58 -21.39 -16.82
N ARG A 31 9.40 -20.19 -17.38
CA ARG A 31 10.52 -19.44 -17.97
C ARG A 31 11.36 -18.81 -16.88
N MET A 32 12.60 -19.31 -16.75
CA MET A 32 13.60 -18.78 -15.81
C MET A 32 14.49 -17.71 -16.43
N GLN A 33 14.55 -17.61 -17.75
CA GLN A 33 15.29 -16.57 -18.45
C GLN A 33 14.50 -15.25 -18.41
N ASN A 34 15.22 -14.13 -18.24
CA ASN A 34 14.59 -12.83 -18.26
C ASN A 34 13.85 -12.59 -19.59
N ILE A 35 12.63 -12.10 -19.47
CA ILE A 35 11.85 -11.57 -20.58
C ILE A 35 12.30 -10.13 -20.85
N LYS A 36 12.43 -9.75 -22.12
CA LYS A 36 12.85 -8.42 -22.56
C LYS A 36 11.64 -7.53 -22.78
N ILE A 37 11.79 -6.25 -22.44
CA ILE A 37 10.79 -5.22 -22.77
C ILE A 37 10.49 -5.27 -24.27
N GLY A 38 9.20 -5.29 -24.62
CA GLY A 38 8.74 -5.43 -26.01
C GLY A 38 8.38 -6.86 -26.43
N GLU A 39 8.70 -7.89 -25.64
CA GLU A 39 8.29 -9.26 -25.96
C GLU A 39 6.76 -9.42 -25.84
N ARG A 40 6.18 -10.19 -26.79
CA ARG A 40 4.75 -10.55 -26.80
C ARG A 40 4.45 -11.57 -25.71
N ILE A 41 3.37 -11.32 -24.97
CA ILE A 41 2.87 -12.18 -23.90
C ILE A 41 1.36 -12.32 -23.98
N PHE A 42 0.86 -13.43 -23.46
CA PHE A 42 -0.54 -13.81 -23.51
C PHE A 42 -1.05 -14.09 -22.10
N SER A 43 -2.10 -13.38 -21.69
CA SER A 43 -2.80 -13.59 -20.44
C SER A 43 -4.02 -14.47 -20.70
N MET A 44 -4.20 -15.50 -19.87
CA MET A 44 -5.33 -16.43 -20.01
C MET A 44 -6.17 -16.47 -18.74
N GLY A 45 -7.47 -16.69 -18.88
CA GLY A 45 -8.38 -16.83 -17.74
C GLY A 45 -9.83 -17.07 -18.16
N ILE A 46 -10.74 -17.16 -17.19
CA ILE A 46 -12.17 -17.41 -17.42
C ILE A 46 -12.98 -16.24 -16.84
N PRO A 47 -13.12 -15.12 -17.57
CA PRO A 47 -13.88 -13.98 -17.09
C PRO A 47 -15.39 -14.23 -17.16
N LYS A 48 -16.10 -14.01 -16.04
CA LYS A 48 -17.58 -13.91 -15.98
C LYS A 48 -18.35 -14.96 -16.79
N ASP A 49 -17.97 -16.23 -16.70
CA ASP A 49 -18.58 -17.37 -17.41
C ASP A 49 -18.58 -17.27 -18.96
N LEU A 50 -17.76 -16.39 -19.55
CA LEU A 50 -17.59 -16.27 -21.01
C LEU A 50 -16.72 -17.38 -21.62
N GLY A 51 -16.22 -18.30 -20.81
CA GLY A 51 -15.26 -19.32 -21.20
C GLY A 51 -13.80 -18.83 -21.19
N LEU A 52 -12.89 -19.65 -21.72
CA LEU A 52 -11.47 -19.33 -21.78
C LEU A 52 -11.25 -18.10 -22.67
N SER A 53 -10.73 -17.03 -22.07
CA SER A 53 -10.30 -15.82 -22.77
C SER A 53 -8.78 -15.75 -22.80
N ILE A 54 -8.25 -15.36 -23.96
CA ILE A 54 -6.82 -15.11 -24.17
C ILE A 54 -6.69 -13.66 -24.61
N THR A 55 -5.88 -12.89 -23.91
CA THR A 55 -5.58 -11.51 -24.26
C THR A 55 -4.10 -11.34 -24.54
N GLU A 56 -3.79 -10.74 -25.67
CA GLU A 56 -2.43 -10.42 -26.07
C GLU A 56 -2.01 -9.03 -25.54
N GLY A 57 -0.71 -8.89 -25.28
CA GLY A 57 -0.09 -7.62 -24.97
C GLY A 57 1.42 -7.75 -24.92
N ILE A 58 2.05 -6.70 -24.40
CA ILE A 58 3.50 -6.53 -24.41
C ILE A 58 4.01 -6.51 -22.98
N TYR A 59 5.13 -7.19 -22.77
CA TYR A 59 5.90 -7.07 -21.54
C TYR A 59 6.60 -5.71 -21.48
N ASN A 60 6.24 -4.88 -20.51
CA ASN A 60 6.76 -3.51 -20.33
C ASN A 60 7.82 -3.40 -19.23
N GLY A 61 8.33 -4.53 -18.73
CA GLY A 61 9.38 -4.56 -17.71
C GLY A 61 8.89 -5.01 -16.34
N ILE A 62 9.83 -5.00 -15.38
CA ILE A 62 9.53 -5.23 -13.97
C ILE A 62 9.35 -3.89 -13.27
N LYS A 63 8.25 -3.75 -12.53
CA LYS A 63 8.07 -2.69 -11.55
C LYS A 63 8.63 -3.18 -10.20
N LYS A 64 9.65 -2.49 -9.69
CA LYS A 64 10.39 -2.83 -8.46
C LYS A 64 10.06 -1.86 -7.32
N ASN A 65 8.78 -1.67 -7.02
CA ASN A 65 8.40 -0.68 -6.02
C ASN A 65 7.42 -1.35 -5.03
N GLY A 66 7.71 -1.26 -3.73
CA GLY A 66 7.00 -1.97 -2.66
C GLY A 66 7.71 -3.25 -2.22
N LEU A 67 6.95 -4.20 -1.65
CA LEU A 67 7.47 -5.44 -1.04
C LEU A 67 7.94 -6.50 -2.04
N TYR A 68 7.52 -6.42 -3.31
CA TYR A 68 7.82 -7.43 -4.32
C TYR A 68 7.82 -6.90 -5.75
N GLU A 69 8.44 -7.67 -6.65
CA GLU A 69 8.53 -7.36 -8.07
C GLU A 69 7.28 -7.83 -8.82
N ASN A 70 6.72 -6.95 -9.66
CA ASN A 70 5.59 -7.28 -10.54
C ASN A 70 5.97 -7.04 -12.01
N ILE A 71 5.43 -7.89 -12.89
CA ILE A 71 5.44 -7.66 -14.33
C ILE A 71 4.48 -6.52 -14.63
N HIS A 72 4.94 -5.50 -15.35
CA HIS A 72 4.08 -4.50 -15.98
C HIS A 72 3.82 -4.95 -17.41
N MET A 73 2.55 -4.98 -17.81
CA MET A 73 2.14 -5.41 -19.15
C MET A 73 0.97 -4.60 -19.69
N SER A 74 0.77 -4.67 -21.01
CA SER A 74 -0.31 -3.97 -21.70
C SER A 74 -1.53 -4.84 -22.06
N ASN A 75 -1.58 -6.07 -21.57
CA ASN A 75 -2.69 -6.99 -21.81
C ASN A 75 -3.97 -6.50 -21.11
N PRO A 76 -5.12 -6.47 -21.77
CA PRO A 76 -6.40 -6.31 -21.09
C PRO A 76 -6.63 -7.46 -20.09
N LEU A 77 -6.99 -7.13 -18.85
CA LEU A 77 -7.40 -8.10 -17.84
C LEU A 77 -8.79 -7.75 -17.32
N ASN A 78 -9.59 -8.79 -17.06
CA ASN A 78 -10.94 -8.68 -16.51
C ASN A 78 -11.08 -9.53 -15.24
N ALA A 79 -12.07 -9.21 -14.42
CA ALA A 79 -12.43 -10.05 -13.28
C ALA A 79 -12.71 -11.50 -13.75
N GLY A 80 -12.12 -12.47 -13.05
CA GLY A 80 -12.10 -13.89 -13.44
C GLY A 80 -10.87 -14.33 -14.23
N MET A 81 -9.99 -13.39 -14.63
CA MET A 81 -8.67 -13.74 -15.18
C MET A 81 -7.56 -13.80 -14.13
N SER A 82 -7.75 -13.19 -12.97
CA SER A 82 -6.79 -13.23 -11.84
C SER A 82 -6.51 -14.67 -11.41
N GLY A 83 -5.24 -14.99 -11.16
CA GLY A 83 -4.77 -16.36 -10.91
C GLY A 83 -4.50 -17.19 -12.17
N GLY A 84 -4.93 -16.73 -13.35
CA GLY A 84 -4.62 -17.35 -14.63
C GLY A 84 -3.18 -17.07 -15.10
N PRO A 85 -2.63 -17.87 -16.03
CA PRO A 85 -1.24 -17.75 -16.45
C PRO A 85 -1.01 -16.57 -17.39
N VAL A 86 0.19 -16.02 -17.32
CA VAL A 86 0.80 -15.21 -18.38
C VAL A 86 1.90 -16.05 -19.01
N ILE A 87 1.82 -16.25 -20.33
CA ILE A 87 2.80 -17.03 -21.08
C ILE A 87 3.44 -16.20 -22.19
N ASP A 88 4.65 -16.58 -22.61
CA ASP A 88 5.29 -16.00 -23.77
C ASP A 88 4.86 -16.68 -25.09
N SER A 89 5.44 -16.22 -26.21
CA SER A 89 5.15 -16.78 -27.54
C SER A 89 5.62 -18.24 -27.73
N LYS A 90 6.39 -18.81 -26.80
CA LYS A 90 6.80 -20.23 -26.80
C LYS A 90 5.91 -21.08 -25.89
N GLY A 91 4.93 -20.48 -25.22
CA GLY A 91 4.08 -21.16 -24.27
C GLY A 91 4.71 -21.38 -22.90
N GLU A 92 5.83 -20.71 -22.60
CA GLU A 92 6.47 -20.79 -21.29
C GLU A 92 5.82 -19.79 -20.31
N LEU A 93 5.57 -20.21 -19.07
CA LEU A 93 4.99 -19.38 -18.01
C LEU A 93 5.98 -18.27 -17.61
N VAL A 94 5.56 -17.02 -17.82
CA VAL A 94 6.31 -15.83 -17.40
C VAL A 94 5.72 -15.20 -16.15
N GLY A 95 4.44 -15.44 -15.84
CA GLY A 95 3.80 -14.89 -14.65
C GLY A 95 2.38 -15.36 -14.40
N VAL A 96 1.72 -14.75 -13.41
CA VAL A 96 0.32 -15.03 -13.02
C VAL A 96 -0.46 -13.73 -12.96
N ASN A 97 -1.61 -13.65 -13.62
CA ASN A 97 -2.44 -12.44 -13.67
C ASN A 97 -2.87 -12.00 -12.26
N VAL A 98 -2.76 -10.71 -11.96
CA VAL A 98 -3.17 -10.14 -10.66
C VAL A 98 -4.23 -9.07 -10.84
N SER A 99 -3.83 -7.91 -11.35
CA SER A 99 -4.63 -6.68 -11.27
C SER A 99 -4.39 -5.75 -12.44
N ILE A 100 -5.23 -4.72 -12.51
CA ILE A 100 -5.12 -3.59 -13.44
C ILE A 100 -4.91 -2.30 -12.67
N LEU A 101 -4.30 -1.31 -13.30
CA LEU A 101 -4.35 0.05 -12.78
C LEU A 101 -5.72 0.66 -13.10
N LEU A 102 -6.50 0.94 -12.06
CA LEU A 102 -7.83 1.50 -12.19
C LEU A 102 -7.80 2.88 -12.86
N LYS A 103 -8.85 3.19 -13.61
CA LYS A 103 -8.97 4.43 -14.41
C LYS A 103 -7.81 4.65 -15.40
N SER A 104 -7.09 3.58 -15.73
CA SER A 104 -6.07 3.55 -16.78
C SER A 104 -6.43 2.48 -17.81
N GLN A 105 -5.90 2.60 -19.01
CA GLN A 105 -6.04 1.60 -20.06
C GLN A 105 -4.69 0.96 -20.33
N ASN A 106 -4.68 -0.34 -20.63
CA ASN A 106 -3.46 -1.08 -21.01
C ASN A 106 -2.33 -0.99 -19.99
N ILE A 107 -2.65 -0.90 -18.70
CA ILE A 107 -1.71 -1.02 -17.59
C ILE A 107 -2.21 -2.13 -16.68
N SER A 108 -1.55 -3.27 -16.78
CA SER A 108 -1.87 -4.50 -16.05
C SER A 108 -0.64 -5.05 -15.36
N PHE A 109 -0.88 -5.83 -14.30
CA PHE A 109 0.17 -6.40 -13.48
C PHE A 109 0.02 -7.92 -13.35
N ALA A 110 1.16 -8.60 -13.33
CA ALA A 110 1.25 -10.03 -13.06
C ALA A 110 2.39 -10.34 -12.08
N VAL A 111 2.17 -11.35 -11.24
CA VAL A 111 3.23 -11.94 -10.42
C VAL A 111 4.29 -12.54 -11.34
N THR A 112 5.56 -12.40 -10.98
CA THR A 112 6.68 -12.93 -11.79
C THR A 112 6.79 -14.45 -11.70
N SER A 113 7.30 -15.11 -12.75
CA SER A 113 7.68 -16.53 -12.73
C SER A 113 8.69 -16.85 -11.63
N LYS A 114 9.54 -15.90 -11.26
CA LYS A 114 10.47 -16.00 -10.11
C LYS A 114 9.72 -16.16 -8.78
N SER A 115 8.63 -15.43 -8.58
CA SER A 115 7.80 -15.57 -7.38
C SER A 115 7.05 -16.91 -7.37
N VAL A 116 6.61 -17.40 -8.54
CA VAL A 116 6.05 -18.76 -8.69
C VAL A 116 7.10 -19.82 -8.32
N LYS A 117 8.33 -19.68 -8.81
CA LYS A 117 9.44 -20.58 -8.45
C LYS A 117 9.72 -20.55 -6.95
N ARG A 118 9.69 -19.36 -6.34
CA ARG A 118 9.93 -19.19 -4.90
C ARG A 118 8.91 -19.91 -4.02
N ILE A 119 7.60 -19.84 -4.34
CA ILE A 119 6.58 -20.56 -3.57
C ILE A 119 6.71 -22.09 -3.75
N LEU A 120 7.08 -22.55 -4.95
CA LEU A 120 7.39 -23.97 -5.20
C LEU A 120 8.60 -24.44 -4.40
N ASP A 121 9.67 -23.64 -4.36
CA ASP A 121 10.89 -23.97 -3.61
C ASP A 121 10.63 -23.97 -2.10
N LYS A 122 9.83 -23.02 -1.61
CA LYS A 122 9.38 -22.98 -0.21
C LYS A 122 8.66 -24.28 0.17
N TYR A 123 7.70 -24.72 -0.64
CA TYR A 123 7.00 -25.99 -0.45
C TYR A 123 7.97 -27.18 -0.45
N ASN A 124 8.85 -27.27 -1.45
CA ASN A 124 9.79 -28.38 -1.56
C ASN A 124 10.80 -28.44 -0.40
N SER A 125 11.19 -27.28 0.15
CA SER A 125 12.16 -27.18 1.25
C SER A 125 11.63 -27.61 2.62
N ARG A 126 10.30 -27.56 2.84
CA ARG A 126 9.67 -27.94 4.12
C ARG A 126 9.66 -29.45 4.38
N GLY A 127 9.94 -30.28 3.37
CA GLY A 127 9.78 -31.74 3.47
C GLY A 127 8.31 -32.17 3.41
N LYS A 128 8.06 -33.44 3.05
CA LYS A 128 6.70 -33.99 2.85
C LYS A 128 5.89 -34.17 4.15
N ASP A 129 6.52 -33.99 5.31
CA ASP A 129 5.96 -34.32 6.64
C ASP A 129 5.38 -33.11 7.40
N VAL A 130 5.30 -31.93 6.77
CA VAL A 130 4.73 -30.73 7.41
C VAL A 130 3.26 -30.56 7.01
N VAL A 131 2.43 -30.26 8.01
CA VAL A 131 0.98 -30.01 8.00
C VAL A 131 0.45 -29.67 6.61
N GLN A 132 -0.26 -30.61 5.99
CA GLN A 132 -1.12 -30.28 4.86
C GLN A 132 -2.21 -29.38 5.40
N TYR A 133 -2.28 -28.14 4.90
CA TYR A 133 -3.37 -27.24 5.24
C TYR A 133 -4.67 -27.87 4.75
N SER A 134 -5.41 -28.47 5.67
CA SER A 134 -6.53 -29.34 5.33
C SER A 134 -7.68 -28.52 4.75
N ASN A 135 -7.88 -27.29 5.26
CA ASN A 135 -8.98 -26.40 4.92
C ASN A 135 -8.59 -24.92 5.13
N LYS A 136 -9.40 -23.98 4.59
CA LYS A 136 -9.24 -22.52 4.78
C LYS A 136 -9.27 -22.06 6.25
N ASN A 137 -9.81 -22.87 7.16
CA ASN A 137 -9.93 -22.58 8.59
C ASN A 137 -8.86 -23.28 9.44
N ASP A 138 -7.78 -23.74 8.81
CA ASP A 138 -6.66 -24.35 9.52
C ASP A 138 -5.86 -23.26 10.25
N LYS A 139 -5.69 -23.39 11.57
CA LYS A 139 -4.88 -22.48 12.40
C LYS A 139 -3.45 -22.35 11.87
N ALA A 140 -2.94 -23.38 11.19
CA ALA A 140 -1.62 -23.33 10.57
C ALA A 140 -1.57 -22.35 9.39
N VAL A 141 -2.65 -22.20 8.62
CA VAL A 141 -2.76 -21.19 7.56
C VAL A 141 -2.72 -19.80 8.18
N ASP A 142 -3.55 -19.56 9.19
CA ASP A 142 -3.60 -18.25 9.86
C ASP A 142 -2.25 -17.86 10.49
N SER A 143 -1.55 -18.81 11.11
CA SER A 143 -0.21 -18.56 11.68
C SER A 143 0.83 -18.23 10.61
N GLU A 144 0.77 -18.89 9.45
CA GLU A 144 1.67 -18.60 8.33
C GLU A 144 1.39 -17.22 7.74
N ILE A 145 0.10 -16.85 7.60
CA ILE A 145 -0.32 -15.51 7.18
C ILE A 145 0.21 -14.47 8.17
N GLU A 146 -0.04 -14.67 9.48
CA GLU A 146 0.42 -13.76 10.54
C GLU A 146 1.94 -13.55 10.48
N LYS A 147 2.71 -14.63 10.34
CA LYS A 147 4.17 -14.56 10.20
C LYS A 147 4.59 -13.72 9.00
N GLN A 148 3.93 -13.89 7.85
CA GLN A 148 4.23 -13.10 6.65
C GLN A 148 3.85 -11.62 6.84
N LEU A 149 2.72 -11.32 7.48
CA LEU A 149 2.31 -9.96 7.82
C LEU A 149 3.35 -9.26 8.71
N LEU A 150 3.82 -9.95 9.75
CA LEU A 150 4.83 -9.44 10.69
C LEU A 150 6.17 -9.18 10.00
N ASN A 151 6.62 -10.08 9.14
CA ASN A 151 7.88 -9.89 8.41
C ASN A 151 7.81 -8.74 7.41
N ALA A 152 6.68 -8.60 6.70
CA ALA A 152 6.51 -7.56 5.69
C ALA A 152 6.47 -6.16 6.28
N GLN A 153 5.71 -5.97 7.36
CA GLN A 153 5.68 -4.67 8.05
C GLN A 153 7.04 -4.30 8.65
N GLU A 154 7.85 -5.28 9.08
CA GLU A 154 9.16 -5.02 9.66
C GLU A 154 10.16 -4.53 8.60
N SER A 155 10.11 -5.12 7.40
CA SER A 155 10.90 -4.65 6.25
C SER A 155 10.53 -3.20 5.89
N LEU A 156 9.22 -2.90 5.79
CA LEU A 156 8.75 -1.54 5.47
C LEU A 156 9.11 -0.53 6.55
N THR A 157 9.03 -0.94 7.81
CA THR A 157 9.41 -0.10 8.96
C THR A 157 10.90 0.20 8.88
N THR A 158 11.73 -0.81 8.66
CA THR A 158 13.19 -0.65 8.52
C THR A 158 13.56 0.28 7.37
N ASP A 159 12.95 0.12 6.20
CA ASP A 159 13.18 0.97 5.03
C ASP A 159 12.77 2.42 5.30
N PHE A 160 11.62 2.61 5.94
CA PHE A 160 11.17 3.93 6.37
C PHE A 160 12.16 4.55 7.38
N MET A 161 12.59 3.84 8.42
CA MET A 161 13.54 4.38 9.41
C MET A 161 14.89 4.74 8.80
N ASN A 162 15.34 3.98 7.79
CA ASN A 162 16.57 4.27 7.07
C ASN A 162 16.47 5.55 6.21
N THR A 163 15.32 5.78 5.59
CA THR A 163 15.10 6.97 4.75
C THR A 163 14.72 8.20 5.54
N ALA A 164 14.03 8.04 6.68
CA ALA A 164 13.64 9.12 7.57
C ALA A 164 14.80 9.89 8.20
N LYS A 165 16.04 9.39 8.08
CA LYS A 165 17.27 10.13 8.41
C LYS A 165 17.49 11.35 7.52
N LYS A 166 16.75 11.49 6.42
CA LYS A 166 16.85 12.60 5.47
C LYS A 166 15.61 13.46 5.58
N SER A 167 15.79 14.76 5.82
CA SER A 167 14.71 15.73 5.73
C SER A 167 14.69 16.40 4.36
N LYS A 168 13.50 16.83 3.94
CA LYS A 168 13.24 17.68 2.78
C LYS A 168 12.79 19.04 3.29
N LYS A 169 13.31 20.12 2.69
CA LYS A 169 12.86 21.49 2.96
C LYS A 169 11.83 21.91 1.90
N GLU A 170 10.72 22.49 2.32
CA GLU A 170 9.71 23.09 1.46
C GLU A 170 9.14 24.35 2.13
N GLY A 171 9.35 25.50 1.50
CA GLY A 171 9.05 26.79 2.12
C GLY A 171 9.77 26.95 3.48
N LEU A 172 8.98 27.20 4.52
CA LEU A 172 9.47 27.37 5.88
C LEU A 172 9.66 26.04 6.64
N TRP A 173 9.17 24.93 6.09
CA TRP A 173 9.13 23.64 6.75
C TRP A 173 10.29 22.75 6.33
N SER A 174 10.77 21.96 7.27
CA SER A 174 11.59 20.78 7.04
C SER A 174 10.85 19.57 7.60
N TYR A 175 10.76 18.49 6.83
CA TYR A 175 10.03 17.28 7.24
C TYR A 175 10.66 16.03 6.61
N THR A 176 10.25 14.84 7.06
CA THR A 176 10.80 13.57 6.56
C THR A 176 10.66 13.43 5.06
N LYS A 177 11.79 13.23 4.38
CA LYS A 177 11.79 12.94 2.95
C LYS A 177 11.20 11.54 2.73
N PRO A 178 10.14 11.41 1.91
CA PRO A 178 9.59 10.10 1.58
C PRO A 178 10.65 9.16 0.97
N SER A 179 10.52 7.87 1.28
CA SER A 179 11.38 6.78 0.77
C SER A 179 11.37 6.74 -0.76
N LYS A 180 12.48 6.34 -1.40
CA LYS A 180 12.55 6.21 -2.87
C LYS A 180 11.69 5.06 -3.40
N GLU A 181 11.34 4.13 -2.53
CA GLU A 181 10.55 2.94 -2.75
C GLU A 181 9.05 3.28 -2.85
N LEU A 182 8.65 4.48 -2.38
CA LEU A 182 7.29 5.00 -2.51
C LEU A 182 7.08 5.63 -3.89
N THR A 183 5.85 5.53 -4.39
CA THR A 183 5.41 6.34 -5.53
C THR A 183 4.81 7.63 -4.99
N CYS A 184 5.39 8.76 -5.38
CA CYS A 184 5.00 10.08 -4.90
C CYS A 184 4.45 10.95 -6.02
N TRP A 185 3.38 11.68 -5.73
CA TRP A 185 2.78 12.69 -6.60
C TRP A 185 2.78 14.04 -5.89
N GLN A 186 3.20 15.07 -6.61
CA GLN A 186 3.15 16.44 -6.13
C GLN A 186 2.04 17.19 -6.84
N VAL A 187 1.20 17.87 -6.07
CA VAL A 187 0.14 18.75 -6.59
C VAL A 187 0.41 20.13 -6.05
N ASP A 188 0.66 21.08 -6.96
CA ASP A 188 0.89 22.47 -6.63
C ASP A 188 -0.30 23.29 -7.12
N ASN A 189 -1.08 23.85 -6.18
CA ASN A 189 -2.21 24.72 -6.48
C ASN A 189 -1.88 26.17 -6.15
N SER A 190 -0.84 26.71 -6.80
CA SER A 190 -0.26 28.02 -6.53
C SER A 190 -0.62 29.11 -7.53
N ASP A 191 -1.72 28.98 -8.29
CA ASP A 191 -2.17 30.09 -9.15
C ASP A 191 -2.49 31.33 -8.30
N LYS A 192 -1.51 32.26 -8.29
CA LYS A 192 -1.41 33.37 -7.33
C LYS A 192 -2.52 34.38 -7.49
N ASP A 193 -3.05 34.52 -8.69
CA ASP A 193 -4.02 35.56 -8.98
C ASP A 193 -5.44 35.11 -8.64
N LYS A 194 -5.74 33.81 -8.75
CA LYS A 194 -7.10 33.26 -8.57
C LYS A 194 -7.34 32.63 -7.20
N ASN A 195 -6.32 32.10 -6.54
CA ASN A 195 -6.51 31.36 -5.29
C ASN A 195 -6.39 32.28 -4.06
N LEU A 196 -7.17 31.96 -3.01
CA LEU A 196 -7.14 32.65 -1.71
C LEU A 196 -5.97 32.18 -0.82
N TYR A 197 -5.33 31.07 -1.16
CA TYR A 197 -4.22 30.47 -0.45
C TYR A 197 -3.33 29.70 -1.44
N HIS A 198 -2.08 29.46 -1.06
CA HIS A 198 -1.17 28.55 -1.73
C HIS A 198 -1.18 27.22 -1.03
N GLU A 199 -1.22 26.13 -1.80
CA GLU A 199 -1.12 24.78 -1.26
C GLU A 199 -0.22 23.92 -2.14
N LYS A 200 0.76 23.28 -1.50
CA LYS A 200 1.59 22.24 -2.10
C LYS A 200 1.35 20.92 -1.37
N LYS A 201 0.89 19.91 -2.11
CA LYS A 201 0.70 18.54 -1.62
C LYS A 201 1.78 17.64 -2.14
N GLU A 202 2.24 16.74 -1.29
CA GLU A 202 3.04 15.58 -1.66
C GLU A 202 2.35 14.34 -1.09
N ILE A 203 1.89 13.45 -1.97
CA ILE A 203 1.18 12.21 -1.61
C ILE A 203 2.04 11.05 -2.05
N CYS A 204 2.47 10.23 -1.11
CA CYS A 204 3.33 9.08 -1.35
C CYS A 204 2.69 7.80 -0.82
N TYR A 205 2.69 6.74 -1.59
CA TYR A 205 2.11 5.45 -1.19
C TYR A 205 2.96 4.28 -1.66
N VAL A 206 2.82 3.14 -0.97
CA VAL A 206 3.40 1.87 -1.40
C VAL A 206 2.64 1.38 -2.65
N PRO A 207 3.30 1.27 -3.82
CA PRO A 207 2.61 1.06 -5.09
C PRO A 207 2.15 -0.37 -5.38
N SER A 208 2.53 -1.34 -4.54
CA SER A 208 2.07 -2.72 -4.57
C SER A 208 1.67 -3.16 -3.17
N SER A 209 0.39 -3.04 -2.82
CA SER A 209 -0.15 -3.72 -1.66
C SER A 209 -0.58 -5.11 -2.09
N SER A 210 -0.02 -6.14 -1.48
CA SER A 210 -0.55 -7.50 -1.64
C SER A 210 -1.91 -7.57 -0.94
N HIS A 211 -2.90 -8.09 -1.66
CA HIS A 211 -4.27 -8.25 -1.16
C HIS A 211 -4.42 -9.72 -0.75
N VAL A 212 -4.52 -10.00 0.54
CA VAL A 212 -4.55 -11.40 1.04
C VAL A 212 -5.97 -11.99 0.98
N LYS A 213 -6.96 -11.10 1.11
CA LYS A 213 -8.41 -11.29 0.97
C LYS A 213 -8.93 -9.89 0.60
N HIS A 214 -10.20 -9.72 0.19
CA HIS A 214 -10.74 -8.46 -0.31
C HIS A 214 -10.45 -7.19 0.53
N ASP A 215 -9.94 -7.31 1.77
CA ASP A 215 -9.54 -6.16 2.58
C ASP A 215 -8.32 -6.38 3.49
N LEU A 216 -7.67 -7.55 3.48
CA LEU A 216 -6.55 -7.85 4.41
C LEU A 216 -5.21 -7.38 3.81
N TYR A 217 -4.59 -6.38 4.42
CA TYR A 217 -3.36 -5.75 3.91
C TYR A 217 -2.10 -6.33 4.54
N GLY A 218 -1.14 -6.67 3.67
CA GLY A 218 0.19 -7.20 4.00
C GLY A 218 1.20 -6.21 4.60
N GLY A 219 0.75 -5.12 5.23
CA GLY A 219 1.60 -3.97 5.52
C GLY A 219 1.68 -3.03 4.31
N THR A 220 0.89 -1.96 4.31
CA THR A 220 1.01 -0.86 3.35
C THR A 220 0.85 0.48 4.05
N TYR A 221 1.47 1.53 3.54
CA TYR A 221 1.30 2.86 4.08
C TYR A 221 1.20 3.95 3.01
N GLU A 222 0.48 5.00 3.37
CA GLU A 222 0.38 6.25 2.63
C GLU A 222 0.85 7.39 3.55
N LEU A 223 1.69 8.26 3.00
CA LEU A 223 2.21 9.45 3.66
C LEU A 223 1.86 10.66 2.81
N LYS A 224 1.17 11.62 3.42
CA LYS A 224 0.79 12.88 2.79
C LYS A 224 1.29 14.06 3.60
N TYR A 225 1.92 14.99 2.91
CA TYR A 225 2.19 16.34 3.39
C TYR A 225 1.36 17.35 2.60
N SER A 226 0.76 18.32 3.28
CA SER A 226 0.20 19.51 2.65
C SER A 226 0.74 20.76 3.36
N ILE A 227 1.40 21.63 2.61
CA ILE A 227 1.92 22.91 3.10
C ILE A 227 1.05 24.00 2.52
N MET A 228 0.46 24.79 3.41
CA MET A 228 -0.44 25.88 3.05
C MET A 228 0.07 27.23 3.53
N SER A 229 -0.16 28.28 2.76
CA SER A 229 0.12 29.66 3.17
C SER A 229 -0.85 30.65 2.53
N THR A 230 -1.02 31.83 3.13
CA THR A 230 -1.86 32.89 2.53
C THR A 230 -1.48 34.30 2.97
N ASP A 231 -1.37 35.19 2.00
CA ASP A 231 -1.30 36.64 2.18
C ASP A 231 -2.70 37.29 2.19
N LYS A 232 -3.65 36.73 1.42
CA LYS A 232 -5.01 37.28 1.21
C LYS A 232 -6.01 37.07 2.35
N LEU A 233 -5.91 35.98 3.11
CA LEU A 233 -6.86 35.70 4.20
C LEU A 233 -6.39 36.32 5.52
N SER A 234 -7.36 36.68 6.38
CA SER A 234 -7.07 36.97 7.79
C SER A 234 -6.71 35.68 8.53
N LEU A 235 -6.00 35.79 9.66
CA LEU A 235 -5.57 34.63 10.45
C LEU A 235 -6.76 33.74 10.84
N VAL A 236 -7.89 34.33 11.26
CA VAL A 236 -9.11 33.59 11.64
C VAL A 236 -9.72 32.86 10.44
N LYS A 237 -9.82 33.51 9.27
CA LYS A 237 -10.35 32.87 8.05
C LYS A 237 -9.45 31.72 7.60
N PHE A 238 -8.13 31.91 7.67
CA PHE A 238 -7.18 30.87 7.33
C PHE A 238 -7.22 29.70 8.32
N TYR A 239 -7.30 29.96 9.63
CA TYR A 239 -7.48 28.93 10.64
C TYR A 239 -8.73 28.09 10.38
N ASN A 240 -9.88 28.73 10.13
CA ASN A 240 -11.12 28.03 9.81
C ASN A 240 -10.99 27.18 8.53
N TYR A 241 -10.31 27.70 7.51
CA TYR A 241 -10.04 26.96 6.29
C TYR A 241 -9.17 25.72 6.56
N VAL A 242 -8.02 25.89 7.23
CA VAL A 242 -7.12 24.79 7.60
C VAL A 242 -7.85 23.74 8.43
N ASN A 243 -8.65 24.15 9.42
CA ASN A 243 -9.45 23.24 10.24
C ASN A 243 -10.54 22.54 9.41
N SER A 244 -11.13 23.20 8.40
CA SER A 244 -12.09 22.56 7.49
C SER A 244 -11.44 21.49 6.62
N VAL A 245 -10.22 21.72 6.12
CA VAL A 245 -9.47 20.70 5.35
C VAL A 245 -9.07 19.55 6.26
N TYR A 246 -8.56 19.86 7.46
CA TYR A 246 -8.19 18.88 8.48
C TYR A 246 -9.34 17.94 8.87
N ASN A 247 -10.55 18.47 9.04
CA ASN A 247 -11.74 17.70 9.40
C ASN A 247 -12.46 17.09 8.19
N GLY A 248 -12.40 17.76 7.04
CA GLY A 248 -13.12 17.41 5.81
C GLY A 248 -12.38 16.41 4.93
N GLU A 249 -11.07 16.22 5.13
CA GLU A 249 -10.34 15.12 4.52
C GLU A 249 -10.75 13.81 5.22
N GLN A 250 -11.91 13.30 4.83
CA GLN A 250 -12.40 12.01 5.29
C GLN A 250 -11.37 10.93 4.94
N MET A 251 -11.43 9.86 5.71
CA MET A 251 -10.78 8.64 5.28
C MET A 251 -11.31 8.37 3.86
N ILE A 252 -10.43 8.38 2.85
CA ILE A 252 -10.74 7.66 1.63
C ILE A 252 -10.75 6.20 2.09
N GLU A 253 -11.89 5.75 2.63
CA GLU A 253 -12.38 4.45 2.25
C GLU A 253 -12.21 4.46 0.74
N SER A 254 -11.23 3.70 0.25
CA SER A 254 -11.08 3.53 -1.19
C SER A 254 -12.48 3.28 -1.72
N LEU A 255 -12.78 3.82 -2.91
CA LEU A 255 -14.04 3.64 -3.63
C LEU A 255 -14.44 2.14 -3.85
N TYR A 256 -13.75 1.21 -3.19
CA TYR A 256 -13.94 -0.24 -3.12
C TYR A 256 -14.49 -0.74 -1.76
N ILE A 257 -14.38 0.03 -0.65
CA ILE A 257 -14.66 -0.47 0.72
C ILE A 257 -16.16 -0.42 1.08
N ASN A 258 -16.94 0.51 0.54
CA ASN A 258 -18.33 0.70 0.97
C ASN A 258 -19.35 -0.34 0.45
N PHE A 259 -18.93 -1.34 -0.32
CA PHE A 259 -19.84 -2.37 -0.83
C PHE A 259 -19.92 -3.63 0.04
N PHE A 260 -18.99 -3.85 0.98
CA PHE A 260 -19.01 -5.02 1.85
C PHE A 260 -18.68 -4.62 3.30
N ALA A 261 -19.71 -4.63 4.17
CA ALA A 261 -19.49 -4.70 5.61
C ALA A 261 -18.61 -5.93 5.88
N ASN A 262 -17.43 -5.72 6.46
CA ASN A 262 -16.42 -6.76 6.47
C ASN A 262 -16.11 -7.19 7.90
N ASP A 263 -16.59 -8.38 8.27
CA ASP A 263 -16.43 -9.01 9.60
C ASP A 263 -14.96 -9.27 9.98
N ASN A 264 -14.01 -8.92 9.11
CA ASN A 264 -12.58 -9.06 9.37
C ASN A 264 -12.02 -7.92 10.25
N TYR A 265 -12.79 -6.85 10.52
CA TYR A 265 -12.34 -5.65 11.24
C TYR A 265 -13.27 -5.22 12.36
N THR A 266 -12.70 -4.57 13.38
CA THR A 266 -13.49 -3.75 14.31
C THR A 266 -13.94 -2.45 13.64
N LYS A 267 -14.86 -1.73 14.29
CA LYS A 267 -15.12 -0.32 13.96
C LYS A 267 -13.89 0.52 14.29
N TYR A 268 -13.79 1.69 13.64
CA TYR A 268 -12.80 2.69 14.01
C TYR A 268 -13.11 3.29 15.37
N GLU A 269 -12.10 3.31 16.23
CA GLU A 269 -12.07 4.10 17.46
C GLU A 269 -11.14 5.29 17.20
N CYS A 270 -11.62 6.50 17.47
CA CYS A 270 -10.92 7.73 17.11
C CYS A 270 -10.82 8.68 18.30
N ASP A 271 -9.60 9.04 18.65
CA ASP A 271 -9.33 10.19 19.49
C ASP A 271 -9.08 11.41 18.60
N LYS A 272 -9.85 12.47 18.84
CA LYS A 272 -9.84 13.67 18.01
C LYS A 272 -9.39 14.88 18.81
N ASP A 273 -8.83 15.84 18.08
CA ASP A 273 -8.47 17.15 18.57
C ASP A 273 -7.48 17.13 19.76
N ILE A 274 -6.61 16.12 19.81
CA ILE A 274 -5.53 16.03 20.80
C ILE A 274 -4.51 17.13 20.50
N VAL A 275 -4.24 17.99 21.48
CA VAL A 275 -3.19 19.00 21.36
C VAL A 275 -1.90 18.44 21.95
N PHE A 276 -0.86 18.39 21.12
CA PHE A 276 0.46 17.88 21.50
C PHE A 276 1.53 18.84 21.04
N ASN A 277 2.58 19.03 21.85
CA ASN A 277 3.69 19.90 21.51
C ASN A 277 4.96 19.07 21.34
N THR A 278 5.62 19.20 20.19
CA THR A 278 6.95 18.63 19.96
C THR A 278 7.88 19.71 19.42
N LYS A 279 9.05 19.86 20.03
CA LYS A 279 10.05 20.88 19.67
C LYS A 279 9.45 22.28 19.53
N ASP A 280 8.59 22.64 20.47
CA ASP A 280 7.87 23.91 20.56
C ASP A 280 6.85 24.18 19.43
N ILE A 281 6.57 23.19 18.58
CA ILE A 281 5.53 23.26 17.55
C ILE A 281 4.25 22.61 18.09
N PRO A 282 3.15 23.39 18.27
CA PRO A 282 1.87 22.82 18.65
C PRO A 282 1.23 22.11 17.45
N PHE A 283 0.79 20.89 17.68
CA PHE A 283 0.00 20.09 16.75
C PHE A 283 -1.38 19.82 17.32
N LYS A 284 -2.39 19.88 16.45
CA LYS A 284 -3.69 19.29 16.66
C LYS A 284 -3.71 17.93 15.93
N ILE A 285 -4.05 16.87 16.66
CA ILE A 285 -3.93 15.48 16.21
C ILE A 285 -5.28 14.77 16.24
N ASN A 286 -5.56 13.99 15.19
CA ASN A 286 -6.64 13.01 15.14
C ASN A 286 -5.99 11.65 14.90
N TYR A 287 -6.27 10.70 15.78
CA TYR A 287 -5.77 9.34 15.70
C TYR A 287 -6.96 8.39 15.66
N CYS A 288 -7.13 7.70 14.53
CA CYS A 288 -8.15 6.68 14.36
C CYS A 288 -7.50 5.32 14.16
N VAL A 289 -7.98 4.31 14.87
CA VAL A 289 -7.47 2.94 14.81
C VAL A 289 -8.60 1.93 14.67
N LYS A 290 -8.36 0.85 13.92
CA LYS A 290 -9.20 -0.36 13.93
C LYS A 290 -8.32 -1.61 14.01
N ALA A 291 -8.82 -2.66 14.64
CA ALA A 291 -8.11 -3.92 14.82
C ALA A 291 -8.59 -4.99 13.83
N TYR A 292 -7.68 -5.91 13.48
CA TYR A 292 -7.99 -7.10 12.70
C TYR A 292 -8.59 -8.17 13.63
N VAL A 293 -9.76 -8.69 13.30
CA VAL A 293 -10.49 -9.64 14.16
C VAL A 293 -9.73 -10.96 14.31
N ASN A 294 -9.16 -11.47 13.20
CA ASN A 294 -8.49 -12.77 13.17
C ASN A 294 -6.97 -12.70 13.42
N TYR A 295 -6.38 -11.50 13.47
CA TYR A 295 -4.94 -11.30 13.62
C TYR A 295 -4.69 -10.31 14.76
N LYS A 296 -4.57 -10.84 15.98
CA LYS A 296 -4.44 -10.02 17.20
C LYS A 296 -3.16 -9.17 17.15
N GLY A 297 -3.27 -7.92 17.57
CA GLY A 297 -2.13 -7.01 17.60
C GLY A 297 -1.79 -6.37 16.26
N ILE A 298 -2.58 -6.62 15.21
CA ILE A 298 -2.47 -5.98 13.90
C ILE A 298 -3.59 -4.94 13.75
N TYR A 299 -3.23 -3.76 13.26
CA TYR A 299 -4.12 -2.61 13.19
C TYR A 299 -3.99 -1.87 11.86
N ASP A 300 -5.08 -1.19 11.48
CA ASP A 300 -5.03 -0.08 10.53
C ASP A 300 -5.15 1.23 11.31
N VAL A 301 -4.34 2.23 10.96
CA VAL A 301 -4.31 3.55 11.58
C VAL A 301 -4.46 4.64 10.53
N ASP A 302 -5.29 5.64 10.82
CA ASP A 302 -5.33 6.92 10.13
C ASP A 302 -4.92 8.00 11.15
N PHE A 303 -3.70 8.51 11.00
CA PHE A 303 -3.12 9.54 11.84
C PHE A 303 -3.07 10.85 11.07
N LYS A 304 -3.60 11.92 11.64
CA LYS A 304 -3.57 13.28 11.09
C LYS A 304 -2.99 14.21 12.12
N ALA A 305 -2.06 15.06 11.70
CA ALA A 305 -1.50 16.11 12.51
C ALA A 305 -1.50 17.42 11.71
N VAL A 306 -2.00 18.49 12.32
CA VAL A 306 -1.97 19.84 11.73
C VAL A 306 -1.32 20.81 12.68
N THR A 307 -0.48 21.68 12.15
CA THR A 307 0.07 22.82 12.86
C THR A 307 -0.16 24.09 12.05
N LEU A 308 -0.42 25.21 12.75
CA LEU A 308 -0.63 26.52 12.17
C LEU A 308 0.24 27.54 12.91
N LEU A 309 0.94 28.36 12.15
CA LEU A 309 1.76 29.46 12.64
C LEU A 309 1.01 30.80 12.53
N LYS A 310 1.37 31.75 13.40
CA LYS A 310 0.77 33.11 13.45
C LYS A 310 0.93 33.89 12.13
N ASP A 311 1.94 33.57 11.34
CA ASP A 311 2.22 34.19 10.04
C ASP A 311 1.39 33.61 8.88
N LYS A 312 0.35 32.84 9.18
CA LYS A 312 -0.56 32.21 8.21
C LYS A 312 0.13 31.18 7.32
N ASN A 313 1.03 30.39 7.92
CA ASN A 313 1.59 29.17 7.35
C ASN A 313 1.10 27.95 8.13
N ALA A 314 0.69 26.89 7.43
CA ALA A 314 0.27 25.63 8.03
C ALA A 314 0.99 24.45 7.40
N LEU A 315 1.17 23.40 8.20
CA LEU A 315 1.59 22.08 7.72
C LEU A 315 0.58 21.05 8.21
N PHE A 316 0.10 20.25 7.28
CA PHE A 316 -0.73 19.08 7.51
C PHE A 316 0.04 17.83 7.14
N LEU A 317 0.12 16.88 8.08
CA LEU A 317 0.65 15.55 7.91
C LEU A 317 -0.50 14.56 8.04
N ARG A 318 -0.59 13.62 7.10
CA ARG A 318 -1.43 12.43 7.24
C ARG A 318 -0.61 11.18 6.98
N LEU A 319 -0.72 10.22 7.88
CA LEU A 319 -0.14 8.89 7.77
C LEU A 319 -1.27 7.87 7.86
N THR A 320 -1.46 7.07 6.82
CA THR A 320 -2.33 5.90 6.86
C THR A 320 -1.48 4.65 6.85
N LEU A 321 -1.57 3.84 7.90
CA LEU A 321 -0.91 2.53 8.01
C LEU A 321 -1.96 1.43 7.94
N ARG A 322 -1.71 0.36 7.20
CA ARG A 322 -2.60 -0.80 7.16
C ARG A 322 -1.85 -2.09 7.41
N GLY A 323 -2.32 -2.89 8.37
CA GLY A 323 -1.71 -4.17 8.73
C GLY A 323 -0.43 -4.06 9.55
N PHE A 324 -0.34 -3.10 10.48
CA PHE A 324 0.85 -2.87 11.31
C PHE A 324 0.62 -3.21 12.79
N THR A 325 1.68 -3.61 13.48
CA THR A 325 1.73 -3.70 14.94
C THR A 325 1.75 -2.33 15.58
N SER A 326 1.25 -2.24 16.81
CA SER A 326 1.29 -1.00 17.61
C SER A 326 2.71 -0.44 17.77
N ASN A 327 3.72 -1.31 17.92
CA ASN A 327 5.11 -0.90 18.01
C ASN A 327 5.57 -0.18 16.75
N ASN A 328 5.33 -0.77 15.58
CA ASN A 328 5.76 -0.18 14.31
C ASN A 328 4.98 1.10 14.01
N ILE A 329 3.66 1.13 14.28
CA ILE A 329 2.84 2.35 14.22
C ILE A 329 3.48 3.49 15.03
N ASN A 330 3.83 3.22 16.28
CA ASN A 330 4.42 4.23 17.16
C ASN A 330 5.76 4.74 16.62
N GLN A 331 6.60 3.86 16.07
CA GLN A 331 7.88 4.29 15.48
C GLN A 331 7.67 5.23 14.28
N PHE A 332 6.70 4.94 13.39
CA PHE A 332 6.39 5.84 12.27
C PHE A 332 5.94 7.21 12.76
N ILE A 333 4.94 7.26 13.65
CA ILE A 333 4.35 8.51 14.14
C ILE A 333 5.41 9.35 14.87
N GLN A 334 6.18 8.75 15.79
CA GLN A 334 7.21 9.44 16.54
C GLN A 334 8.30 10.01 15.63
N THR A 335 8.76 9.23 14.64
CA THR A 335 9.77 9.66 13.69
C THR A 335 9.28 10.86 12.86
N LEU A 336 8.06 10.79 12.32
CA LEU A 336 7.49 11.86 11.51
C LEU A 336 7.29 13.16 12.29
N LEU A 337 6.71 13.08 13.49
CA LEU A 337 6.49 14.25 14.34
C LEU A 337 7.82 14.88 14.79
N ASN A 338 8.80 14.06 15.15
CA ASN A 338 10.10 14.56 15.60
C ASN A 338 10.94 15.17 14.46
N ASP A 339 10.71 14.79 13.21
CA ASP A 339 11.46 15.35 12.09
C ASP A 339 10.86 16.66 11.53
N ILE A 340 9.59 16.94 11.82
CA ILE A 340 8.99 18.23 11.44
C ILE A 340 9.67 19.36 12.22
N ARG A 341 10.24 20.30 11.48
CA ARG A 341 10.93 21.48 12.01
C ARG A 341 10.58 22.70 11.20
N PHE A 342 10.65 23.84 11.87
CA PHE A 342 10.60 25.14 11.23
C PHE A 342 12.04 25.61 10.94
N SER A 343 12.27 26.18 9.77
CA SER A 343 13.64 26.48 9.28
C SER A 343 14.23 27.80 9.78
N ASN A 344 13.50 28.59 10.59
CA ASN A 344 13.98 29.82 11.21
C ASN A 344 13.79 29.80 12.74
N ASN A 345 14.64 30.54 13.48
CA ASN A 345 14.46 30.81 14.91
C ASN A 345 13.23 31.71 15.12
N VAL A 346 12.02 31.14 15.12
CA VAL A 346 10.82 31.84 15.62
C VAL A 346 10.64 31.43 17.06
N ASP A 347 10.73 32.42 17.95
CA ASP A 347 10.56 32.22 19.39
C ASP A 347 9.09 31.91 19.69
N TYR A 348 8.79 30.63 19.92
CA TYR A 348 7.45 30.15 20.26
C TYR A 348 7.00 30.60 21.66
N LYS A 349 7.89 31.17 22.49
CA LYS A 349 7.60 31.52 23.89
C LYS A 349 6.69 32.74 24.09
N ASN A 350 6.36 33.48 23.04
CA ASN A 350 5.38 34.58 23.09
C ASN A 350 4.07 34.21 22.36
N ILE A 351 3.65 32.95 22.44
CA ILE A 351 2.40 32.44 21.85
C ILE A 351 1.33 32.19 22.90
#